data_AF-X5ED51-F1
#
_entry.id   AF-X5ED51-F1
#
_cell.length_a   1.000
_cell.length_b   1.000
_cell.length_c   1.000
_cell.angle_alpha   90.00
_cell.angle_beta   90.00
_cell.angle_gamma   90.00
#
_symmetry.space_group_name_H-M   'P 1'
#
loop_
_entity.id
_entity.type
_entity.pdbx_description
1 polymer ?
#
loop_
_entity_poly.entity_id
_entity_poly.type
_entity_poly.pdbx_seq_one_letter_code
_entity_poly.pdbx_strand_id
1 'polypeptide(L)' 'MGDLAADVQIWLQADSPDHHIEAYLPTDQASADALTILKGLAGESASQTRPGAPSPDGRGPVNQ' A
#
# COMPACT_ATOMS: atom_id res chain seq x y z
N MET A 1 -2.27 24.05 2.39
CA MET A 1 -2.73 22.65 2.53
C MET A 1 -3.35 22.27 1.21
N GLY A 2 -2.95 21.15 0.61
CA GLY A 2 -3.54 20.64 -0.62
C GLY A 2 -4.87 19.94 -0.33
N ASP A 3 -5.87 20.21 -1.15
CA ASP A 3 -7.16 19.53 -1.11
C ASP A 3 -7.06 18.19 -1.86
N LEU A 4 -7.57 17.12 -1.26
CA LEU A 4 -7.68 15.81 -1.89
C LEU A 4 -9.13 15.34 -1.70
N ALA A 5 -9.84 15.24 -2.81
CA ALA A 5 -11.23 14.81 -2.85
C ALA A 5 -11.35 13.51 -3.66
N ALA A 6 -11.93 12.49 -3.04
CA ALA A 6 -12.17 11.19 -3.66
C ALA A 6 -13.54 10.66 -3.23
N ASP A 7 -14.24 10.04 -4.18
CA ASP A 7 -15.43 9.24 -3.93
C ASP A 7 -15.02 7.82 -3.53
N VAL A 8 -15.74 7.27 -2.55
CA VAL A 8 -15.46 5.93 -2.01
C VAL A 8 -16.56 4.98 -2.46
N GLN A 9 -16.16 3.94 -3.18
CA GLN A 9 -17.05 2.85 -3.57
C GLN A 9 -16.65 1.57 -2.84
N ILE A 10 -17.63 0.94 -2.19
CA ILE A 10 -17.46 -0.31 -1.46
C ILE A 10 -18.32 -1.39 -2.13
N TRP A 11 -17.69 -2.46 -2.59
CA TRP A 11 -18.38 -3.65 -3.07
C TRP A 11 -18.22 -4.78 -2.06
N LEU A 12 -19.33 -5.23 -1.49
CA LEU A 12 -19.37 -6.39 -0.60
C LEU A 12 -19.53 -7.67 -1.44
N GLN A 13 -18.77 -8.72 -1.14
CA GLN A 13 -19.05 -10.04 -1.69
C GLN A 13 -20.34 -10.60 -1.09
N ALA A 14 -21.22 -11.13 -1.95
CA ALA A 14 -22.53 -11.62 -1.54
C ALA A 14 -22.47 -12.83 -0.58
N ASP A 15 -21.45 -13.67 -0.72
CA ASP A 15 -21.27 -14.90 0.08
C ASP A 15 -20.39 -14.69 1.32
N SER A 16 -19.62 -13.61 1.36
CA SER A 16 -18.65 -13.36 2.43
C SER A 16 -18.66 -11.87 2.78
N PRO A 17 -19.40 -11.46 3.83
CA PRO A 17 -19.54 -10.05 4.21
C PRO A 17 -18.22 -9.41 4.68
N ASP A 18 -17.25 -10.22 5.08
CA ASP A 18 -15.90 -9.75 5.46
C ASP A 18 -15.05 -9.39 4.23
N HIS A 19 -15.28 -10.07 3.10
CA HIS A 19 -14.60 -9.76 1.85
C HIS A 19 -15.31 -8.60 1.15
N HIS A 20 -14.71 -7.42 1.28
CA HIS A 20 -15.12 -6.26 0.51
C HIS A 20 -13.96 -5.67 -0.28
N ILE A 21 -14.29 -5.05 -1.40
CA ILE A 21 -13.38 -4.28 -2.22
C ILE A 21 -13.71 -2.81 -1.98
N GLU A 22 -12.71 -2.02 -1.62
CA GLU A 22 -12.82 -0.57 -1.49
C GLU A 22 -12.01 0.10 -2.62
N ALA A 23 -12.66 0.95 -3.41
CA ALA A 23 -12.00 1.78 -4.41
C ALA A 23 -12.22 3.26 -4.14
N TYR A 24 -11.14 4.01 -4.34
CA TYR A 24 -11.12 5.46 -4.24
C TYR A 24 -10.99 6.06 -5.64
N LEU A 25 -11.99 6.84 -6.05
CA LEU A 25 -12.00 7.53 -7.33
C LEU A 25 -11.81 9.03 -7.11
N PRO A 26 -10.81 9.68 -7.74
CA PRO A 26 -10.64 11.12 -7.62
C PRO A 26 -11.84 11.86 -8.24
N THR A 27 -12.31 12.90 -7.55
CA THR A 27 -13.44 13.71 -8.02
C THR A 27 -13.01 14.87 -8.94
N ASP A 28 -11.72 15.19 -8.99
CA ASP A 28 -11.12 16.23 -9.84
C ASP A 28 -9.70 15.85 -10.30
N GLN A 29 -9.21 16.51 -11.35
CA GLN A 29 -7.89 16.29 -11.92
C GLN A 29 -6.73 16.58 -10.94
N ALA A 30 -6.86 17.60 -10.08
CA ALA A 30 -5.85 17.87 -9.05
C ALA A 30 -5.74 16.72 -8.04
N SER A 31 -6.89 16.11 -7.69
CA SER A 31 -6.93 14.93 -6.82
C SER A 31 -6.38 13.68 -7.51
N ALA A 32 -6.61 13.53 -8.82
CA ALA A 32 -6.05 12.43 -9.60
C ALA A 32 -4.50 12.49 -9.68
N ASP A 33 -3.96 13.69 -9.86
CA ASP A 33 -2.51 13.93 -9.86
C ASP A 33 -1.91 13.61 -8.48
N ALA A 34 -2.54 14.12 -7.41
CA ALA A 34 -2.13 13.83 -6.04
C ALA A 34 -2.14 12.32 -5.73
N LEU A 35 -3.19 11.58 -6.12
CA LEU A 35 -3.25 10.11 -5.94
C LEU A 35 -2.17 9.38 -6.75
N THR A 36 -1.81 9.89 -7.93
CA THR A 36 -0.74 9.31 -8.76
C THR A 36 0.61 9.42 -8.06
N ILE A 37 0.91 10.60 -7.50
CA ILE A 37 2.13 10.84 -6.72
C ILE A 37 2.16 9.93 -5.49
N LEU A 38 1.05 9.84 -4.74
CA LEU A 38 0.94 8.98 -3.56
C LEU A 38 1.14 7.49 -3.90
N LYS A 39 0.62 7.02 -5.04
CA LYS A 39 0.86 5.65 -5.52
C LYS A 39 2.34 5.36 -5.78
N GLY A 40 3.07 6.31 -6.36
CA GLY A 40 4.51 6.19 -6.57
C GLY A 40 5.26 6.02 -5.24
N LEU A 41 4.98 6.90 -4.29
CA LEU A 41 5.59 6.88 -2.95
C LEU A 41 5.28 5.59 -2.17
N ALA A 42 4.04 5.09 -2.26
CA ALA A 42 3.64 3.83 -1.62
C ALA A 42 4.36 2.62 -2.25
N GLY A 43 4.55 2.62 -3.57
CA GLY A 43 5.29 1.57 -4.28
C GLY A 43 6.76 1.52 -3.88
N GLU A 44 7.40 2.67 -3.68
CA GLU A 44 8.77 2.77 -3.18
C GLU A 44 8.89 2.29 -1.72
N SER A 45 7.91 2.61 -0.87
CA SER A 45 7.89 2.17 0.53
C SER A 45 7.64 0.66 0.67
N ALA A 46 6.75 0.09 -0.15
CA ALA A 46 6.55 -1.36 -0.22
C ALA A 46 7.82 -2.10 -0.70
N SER A 47 8.56 -1.49 -1.63
CA SER A 47 9.85 -2.01 -2.11
C SER A 47 10.95 -1.94 -1.04
N GLN A 48 10.80 -1.09 -0.03
CA GLN A 48 11.72 -1.02 1.11
C GLN A 48 11.52 -2.18 2.10
N THR A 49 10.43 -2.94 2.00
CA THR A 49 10.16 -4.13 2.83
C THR A 49 10.66 -5.43 2.16
N ARG A 50 11.98 -5.52 2.00
CA ARG A 50 12.88 -6.71 2.15
C ARG A 50 14.10 -6.61 1.22
N PRO A 51 15.18 -6.03 1.73
CA PRO A 51 16.48 -6.66 1.65
C PRO A 51 16.96 -6.98 3.08
N GLY A 52 17.02 -8.26 3.43
CA GLY A 52 17.67 -8.73 4.67
C GLY A 52 16.76 -8.80 5.90
N ALA A 53 15.91 -9.82 5.98
CA ALA A 53 15.51 -10.32 7.29
C ALA A 53 16.74 -11.00 7.93
N PRO A 54 17.23 -10.59 9.11
CA PRO A 54 18.18 -11.42 9.85
C PRO A 54 17.45 -12.69 10.29
N SER A 55 17.97 -13.85 9.89
CA SER A 55 17.54 -15.14 10.41
C SER A 55 17.63 -15.13 11.94
N PRO A 56 16.56 -15.48 12.69
CA PRO A 56 16.64 -15.67 14.12
C PRO A 56 17.22 -17.06 14.45
N ASP A 57 18.42 -17.36 13.93
CA ASP A 57 19.17 -18.54 14.37
C ASP A 57 20.61 -18.14 14.67
N GLY A 58 20.91 -18.08 15.97
CA GLY A 58 22.18 -17.66 16.52
C GLY A 58 23.28 -18.68 16.28
N ARG A 59 23.80 -18.76 15.04
CA ARG A 59 25.03 -19.47 14.74
C ARG A 59 26.04 -18.54 14.08
N GLY A 60 26.90 -17.96 14.92
CA GLY A 60 28.01 -17.12 14.47
C GLY A 60 28.97 -17.88 13.54
N PRO A 61 29.77 -17.16 12.73
CA PRO A 61 30.71 -17.78 11.81
C PRO A 61 31.83 -18.47 12.62
N VAL A 62 31.95 -19.79 12.46
CA VAL A 62 33.16 -20.51 12.83
C VAL A 62 34.22 -20.18 11.78
N ASN A 63 35.21 -19.38 12.15
CA ASN A 63 36.34 -19.05 11.30
C ASN A 63 37.38 -20.18 11.43
N GLN A 64 37.68 -20.86 10.33
CA GLN A 64 38.79 -21.83 10.18
C GLN A 64 39.91 -21.17 9.40
#